data_AF-A0AAD5Y9C6-F1
#
_entry.id   AF-A0AAD5Y9C6-F1
#
_cell.length_a   1.000
_cell.length_b   1.000
_cell.length_c   1.000
_cell.angle_alpha   90.00
_cell.angle_beta   90.00
_cell.angle_gamma   90.00
#
_symmetry.space_group_name_H-M   'P 1'
#
loop_
_entity.id
_entity.type
_entity.pdbx_description
1 polymer ?
#
loop_
_entity_poly.entity_id
_entity_poly.type
_entity_poly.pdbx_seq_one_letter_code
_entity_poly.pdbx_strand_id
1 'polypeptide(L)'
;MEKYFTEKIIGEPCVRATNSPVDINEMILRVLSTISYSHLMNTKGRTKKTGILLERSWQSEFIKAIYQCTTKDMYISSDVGGIYECRGFIDFTVHSEETDIFWGIELLREADKFDEHIGRFKDNGRYELLSRKFTDYCMIDFRKVNGNPKADDLQIFKDDLAKCNGVNLKLYVLFYDEDFNLQLFSYSNPSGIQIQQLY
;
A
#
# COMPACT_ATOMS: atom_id res chain seq x y z
N MET A 1 -12.48 20.29 -21.34
CA MET A 1 -12.24 18.94 -20.82
C MET A 1 -11.00 19.02 -19.96
N GLU A 2 -11.16 19.05 -18.64
CA GLU A 2 -10.04 19.18 -17.70
C GLU A 2 -9.27 17.86 -17.71
N LYS A 3 -8.00 17.90 -18.11
CA LYS A 3 -7.10 16.74 -18.02
C LYS A 3 -6.86 16.43 -16.54
N TYR A 4 -7.17 15.20 -16.11
CA TYR A 4 -6.88 14.77 -14.75
C TYR A 4 -5.37 14.83 -14.48
N PHE A 5 -4.97 15.11 -13.23
CA PHE A 5 -3.57 15.17 -12.82
C PHE A 5 -2.77 13.92 -13.27
N THR A 6 -3.41 12.76 -13.22
CA THR A 6 -2.88 11.47 -13.66
C THR A 6 -2.56 11.46 -15.17
N GLU A 7 -3.43 12.00 -16.03
CA GLU A 7 -3.19 12.10 -17.47
C GLU A 7 -2.07 13.09 -17.81
N LYS A 8 -1.92 14.16 -17.01
CA LYS A 8 -0.82 15.12 -17.18
C LYS A 8 0.55 14.52 -16.80
N ILE A 9 0.59 13.54 -15.90
CA ILE A 9 1.83 12.86 -15.50
C ILE A 9 2.14 11.65 -16.38
N ILE A 10 1.12 10.94 -16.86
CA ILE A 10 1.29 9.68 -17.61
C ILE A 10 1.44 9.91 -19.13
N GLY A 11 0.98 11.05 -19.67
CA GLY A 11 1.12 11.38 -21.09
C GLY A 11 0.13 10.67 -22.02
N GLU A 12 -0.51 9.61 -21.55
CA GLU A 12 -1.61 8.90 -22.21
C GLU A 12 -2.84 8.77 -21.28
N PRO A 13 -4.06 8.60 -21.83
CA PRO A 13 -5.24 8.32 -21.01
C PRO A 13 -4.99 7.08 -20.16
N CYS A 14 -5.03 7.24 -18.85
CA CYS A 14 -4.81 6.15 -17.91
C CYS A 14 -6.01 5.19 -17.98
N VAL A 15 -5.86 4.07 -18.68
CA VAL A 15 -6.94 3.09 -18.84
C VAL A 15 -7.16 2.36 -17.53
N ARG A 16 -8.40 2.41 -17.03
CA ARG A 16 -8.85 1.70 -15.84
C ARG A 16 -9.20 0.25 -16.18
N ALA A 17 -9.08 -0.64 -15.20
CA ALA A 17 -9.45 -2.05 -15.34
C ALA A 17 -10.93 -2.21 -15.68
N THR A 18 -11.26 -3.26 -16.43
CA THR A 18 -12.66 -3.60 -16.76
C THR A 18 -13.35 -4.37 -15.65
N ASN A 19 -12.60 -5.14 -14.86
CA ASN A 19 -13.12 -5.99 -13.79
C ASN A 19 -12.61 -5.48 -12.44
N SER A 20 -13.52 -5.32 -11.49
CA SER A 20 -13.17 -4.98 -10.11
C SER A 20 -12.34 -6.11 -9.48
N PRO A 21 -11.36 -5.80 -8.61
CA PRO A 21 -10.74 -6.82 -7.78
C PRO A 21 -11.76 -7.37 -6.79
N VAL A 22 -11.67 -8.67 -6.52
CA VAL A 22 -12.61 -9.41 -5.68
C VAL A 22 -12.40 -9.06 -4.20
N ASP A 23 -11.17 -8.85 -3.77
CA ASP A 23 -10.82 -8.47 -2.41
C ASP A 23 -9.60 -7.52 -2.37
N ILE A 24 -9.27 -7.04 -1.17
CA ILE A 24 -8.13 -6.14 -0.98
C ILE A 24 -6.80 -6.83 -1.35
N ASN A 25 -6.69 -8.15 -1.21
CA ASN A 25 -5.45 -8.88 -1.49
C ASN A 25 -5.20 -8.86 -3.00
N GLU A 26 -6.20 -9.20 -3.81
CA GLU A 26 -6.13 -9.11 -5.25
C GLU A 26 -5.84 -7.67 -5.70
N MET A 27 -6.48 -6.67 -5.07
CA MET A 27 -6.20 -5.27 -5.34
C MET A 27 -4.72 -4.94 -5.11
N ILE A 28 -4.15 -5.28 -3.94
CA ILE A 28 -2.74 -4.98 -3.64
C ILE A 28 -1.81 -5.70 -4.62
N LEU A 29 -2.07 -6.97 -4.94
CA LEU A 29 -1.28 -7.72 -5.91
C LEU A 29 -1.29 -7.07 -7.30
N ARG A 30 -2.46 -6.67 -7.79
CA ARG A 30 -2.60 -5.95 -9.06
C ARG A 30 -1.83 -4.63 -9.04
N VAL A 31 -1.98 -3.84 -7.96
CA VAL A 31 -1.32 -2.53 -7.81
C VAL A 31 0.19 -2.66 -7.79
N LEU A 32 0.74 -3.54 -6.95
CA LEU A 32 2.19 -3.73 -6.86
C LEU A 32 2.76 -4.26 -8.19
N SER A 33 2.02 -5.10 -8.92
CA SER A 33 2.43 -5.55 -10.27
C SER A 33 2.35 -4.46 -11.35
N THR A 34 1.68 -3.34 -11.07
CA THR A 34 1.43 -2.25 -12.03
C THR A 34 2.31 -1.02 -11.77
N ILE A 35 2.92 -0.90 -10.59
CA ILE A 35 3.81 0.21 -10.25
C ILE A 35 4.95 0.33 -11.28
N SER A 36 5.24 1.56 -11.72
CA SER A 36 6.39 1.81 -12.58
C SER A 36 7.68 1.86 -11.76
N TYR A 37 8.29 0.70 -11.54
CA TYR A 37 9.56 0.61 -10.81
C TYR A 37 10.72 1.30 -11.54
N SER A 38 10.66 1.41 -12.87
CA SER A 38 11.61 2.22 -13.64
C SER A 38 11.50 3.71 -13.32
N HIS A 39 10.30 4.24 -13.07
CA HIS A 39 10.16 5.62 -12.60
C HIS A 39 10.72 5.77 -11.18
N LEU A 40 10.47 4.81 -10.30
CA LEU A 40 11.06 4.83 -8.95
C LEU A 40 12.59 4.75 -9.00
N MET A 41 13.19 3.91 -9.84
CA MET A 41 14.64 3.85 -10.06
C MET A 41 15.21 5.23 -10.39
N ASN A 42 14.54 5.97 -11.29
CA ASN A 42 15.01 7.25 -11.81
C ASN A 42 14.54 8.48 -11.00
N THR A 43 13.80 8.30 -9.90
CA THR A 43 13.30 9.42 -9.10
C THR A 43 14.40 10.09 -8.27
N LYS A 44 14.29 11.41 -8.09
CA LYS A 44 15.09 12.18 -7.12
C LYS A 44 14.56 12.08 -5.69
N GLY A 45 13.40 11.47 -5.47
CA GLY A 45 12.75 11.32 -4.17
C GLY A 45 13.40 10.23 -3.32
N ARG A 46 14.68 10.40 -2.97
CA ARG A 46 15.48 9.47 -2.15
C ARG A 46 16.26 10.21 -1.07
N THR A 47 16.56 9.53 0.03
CA THR A 47 17.47 10.04 1.06
C THR A 47 18.89 10.15 0.51
N LYS A 48 19.59 11.26 0.78
CA LYS A 48 20.96 11.48 0.26
C LYS A 48 21.98 10.46 0.78
N LYS A 49 21.80 9.97 2.01
CA LYS A 49 22.77 9.11 2.71
C LYS A 49 22.61 7.62 2.36
N THR A 50 21.37 7.15 2.25
CA THR A 50 21.07 5.71 2.14
C THR A 50 20.43 5.31 0.82
N GLY A 51 20.07 6.29 -0.03
CA GLY A 51 19.39 6.04 -1.31
C GLY A 51 17.99 5.44 -1.17
N ILE A 52 17.45 5.41 0.06
CA ILE A 52 16.11 4.89 0.38
C ILE A 52 15.08 5.85 -0.21
N LEU A 53 14.07 5.29 -0.87
CA LEU A 53 12.97 6.08 -1.42
C LEU A 53 12.20 6.80 -0.31
N LEU A 54 11.84 8.05 -0.57
CA LEU A 54 10.88 8.76 0.27
C LEU A 54 9.50 8.12 0.12
N GLU A 55 8.73 8.12 1.19
CA GLU A 55 7.35 7.58 1.22
C GLU A 55 6.49 8.24 0.14
N ARG A 56 6.68 9.54 -0.10
CA ARG A 56 5.96 10.26 -1.15
C ARG A 56 6.22 9.73 -2.56
N SER A 57 7.40 9.16 -2.82
CA SER A 57 7.70 8.52 -4.11
C SER A 57 6.84 7.27 -4.29
N TRP A 58 6.71 6.46 -3.24
CA TRP A 58 5.84 5.27 -3.22
C TRP A 58 4.37 5.66 -3.37
N GLN A 59 3.87 6.60 -2.58
CA GLN A 59 2.50 7.11 -2.68
C GLN A 59 2.17 7.62 -4.09
N SER A 60 3.10 8.32 -4.74
CA SER A 60 2.89 8.87 -6.09
C SER A 60 2.77 7.80 -7.17
N GLU A 61 3.47 6.68 -7.05
CA GLU A 61 3.30 5.56 -7.99
C GLU A 61 2.10 4.69 -7.63
N PHE A 62 1.88 4.48 -6.34
CA PHE A 62 0.74 3.74 -5.82
C PHE A 62 -0.58 4.34 -6.32
N ILE A 63 -0.77 5.67 -6.25
CA ILE A 63 -2.01 6.31 -6.71
C ILE A 63 -2.24 6.15 -8.22
N LYS A 64 -1.18 6.09 -9.04
CA LYS A 64 -1.30 5.84 -10.48
C LYS A 64 -1.72 4.40 -10.74
N ALA A 65 -1.03 3.46 -10.10
CA ALA A 65 -1.27 2.03 -10.27
C ALA A 65 -2.67 1.63 -9.75
N ILE A 66 -3.08 2.10 -8.57
CA ILE A 66 -4.42 1.81 -8.03
C ILE A 66 -5.54 2.38 -8.90
N TYR A 67 -5.32 3.54 -9.53
CA TYR A 67 -6.27 4.09 -10.50
C TYR A 67 -6.44 3.17 -11.72
N GLN A 68 -5.36 2.56 -12.21
CA GLN A 68 -5.41 1.58 -13.30
C GLN A 68 -6.05 0.25 -12.88
N CYS A 69 -5.86 -0.17 -11.63
CA CYS A 69 -6.35 -1.46 -11.13
C CYS A 69 -7.83 -1.46 -10.69
N THR A 70 -8.45 -0.29 -10.64
CA THR A 70 -9.84 -0.08 -10.22
C THR A 70 -10.76 0.11 -11.43
N THR A 71 -12.03 -0.25 -11.32
CA THR A 71 -13.05 0.06 -12.34
C THR A 71 -13.58 1.48 -12.17
N LYS A 72 -14.32 1.98 -13.18
CA LYS A 72 -14.92 3.33 -13.18
C LYS A 72 -15.81 3.62 -11.95
N ASP A 73 -16.43 2.58 -11.38
CA ASP A 73 -17.39 2.68 -10.28
C ASP A 73 -16.72 2.60 -8.90
N MET A 74 -15.39 2.39 -8.87
CA MET A 74 -14.58 2.50 -7.65
C MET A 74 -13.93 3.87 -7.55
N TYR A 75 -14.10 4.51 -6.40
CA TYR A 75 -13.57 5.83 -6.06
C TYR A 75 -12.33 5.69 -5.18
N ILE A 76 -11.27 6.41 -5.53
CA ILE A 76 -10.03 6.45 -4.75
C ILE A 76 -9.87 7.85 -4.17
N SER A 77 -9.62 7.91 -2.87
CA SER A 77 -9.38 9.17 -2.15
C SER A 77 -8.07 9.07 -1.37
N SER A 78 -7.26 10.13 -1.43
CA SER A 78 -6.06 10.27 -0.61
C SER A 78 -6.35 11.09 0.65
N ASP A 79 -5.57 10.89 1.71
CA ASP A 79 -5.59 11.69 2.93
C ASP A 79 -7.01 11.78 3.55
N VAL A 80 -7.63 10.62 3.77
CA VAL A 80 -9.01 10.55 4.27
C VAL A 80 -9.03 10.50 5.79
N GLY A 81 -9.78 11.42 6.40
CA GLY A 81 -9.94 11.44 7.85
C GLY A 81 -10.97 12.45 8.33
N GLY A 82 -10.80 13.72 7.95
CA GLY A 82 -11.63 14.82 8.46
C GLY A 82 -13.14 14.62 8.23
N ILE A 83 -13.54 14.07 7.09
CA ILE A 83 -14.95 13.79 6.77
C ILE A 83 -15.59 12.71 7.65
N TYR A 84 -14.77 11.92 8.34
CA TYR A 84 -15.19 10.87 9.28
C TYR A 84 -14.85 11.24 10.73
N GLU A 85 -14.60 12.53 11.00
CA GLU A 85 -14.24 13.04 12.34
C GLU A 85 -13.01 12.33 12.93
N CYS A 86 -12.16 11.82 12.05
CA CYS A 86 -10.95 11.08 12.38
C CYS A 86 -9.82 12.06 12.73
N ARG A 87 -9.03 11.74 13.76
CA ARG A 87 -7.89 12.59 14.20
C ARG A 87 -6.65 12.45 13.31
N GLY A 88 -6.65 11.48 12.40
CA GLY A 88 -5.57 11.25 11.46
C GLY A 88 -6.10 11.12 10.03
N PHE A 89 -5.17 11.10 9.09
CA PHE A 89 -5.44 10.87 7.67
C PHE A 89 -4.82 9.54 7.28
N ILE A 90 -5.63 8.61 6.78
CA ILE A 90 -5.11 7.39 6.15
C ILE A 90 -4.63 7.74 4.75
N ASP A 91 -3.56 7.11 4.28
CA ASP A 91 -2.97 7.46 2.99
C ASP A 91 -3.96 7.34 1.84
N PHE A 92 -4.68 6.21 1.75
CA PHE A 92 -5.67 5.98 0.72
C PHE A 92 -6.90 5.24 1.22
N THR A 93 -8.03 5.52 0.58
CA THR A 93 -9.23 4.68 0.64
C THR A 93 -9.73 4.33 -0.74
N VAL A 94 -10.33 3.15 -0.88
CA VAL A 94 -11.07 2.74 -2.08
C VAL A 94 -12.52 2.46 -1.69
N HIS A 95 -13.47 3.07 -2.38
CA HIS A 95 -14.89 2.94 -2.09
C HIS A 95 -15.67 2.55 -3.36
N SER A 96 -16.64 1.65 -3.25
CA SER A 96 -17.57 1.31 -4.33
C SER A 96 -18.93 0.94 -3.74
N GLU A 97 -19.96 1.71 -4.10
CA GLU A 97 -21.34 1.48 -3.67
C GLU A 97 -21.93 0.22 -4.32
N GLU A 98 -21.56 -0.10 -5.57
CA GLU A 98 -22.09 -1.26 -6.30
C GLU A 98 -21.67 -2.59 -5.68
N THR A 99 -20.47 -2.63 -5.08
CA THR A 99 -19.87 -3.84 -4.51
C THR A 99 -19.77 -3.79 -2.99
N ASP A 100 -20.33 -2.76 -2.36
CA ASP A 100 -20.22 -2.49 -0.91
C ASP A 100 -18.78 -2.59 -0.39
N ILE A 101 -17.83 -2.06 -1.16
CA ILE A 101 -16.41 -2.07 -0.80
C ILE A 101 -16.08 -0.75 -0.14
N PHE A 102 -15.45 -0.78 1.04
CA PHE A 102 -14.75 0.37 1.60
C PHE A 102 -13.43 -0.05 2.22
N TRP A 103 -12.32 0.14 1.51
CA TRP A 103 -10.99 -0.28 1.95
C TRP A 103 -10.14 0.88 2.44
N GLY A 104 -9.35 0.62 3.49
CA GLY A 104 -8.30 1.52 3.98
C GLY A 104 -6.91 0.99 3.68
N ILE A 105 -6.02 1.84 3.18
CA ILE A 105 -4.65 1.45 2.81
C ILE A 105 -3.68 2.49 3.38
N GLU A 106 -2.77 2.03 4.24
CA GLU A 106 -1.66 2.81 4.80
C GLU A 106 -0.33 2.34 4.18
N LEU A 107 0.55 3.26 3.78
CA LEU A 107 1.87 2.96 3.26
C LEU A 107 2.94 3.36 4.29
N LEU A 108 3.94 2.49 4.47
CA LEU A 108 5.15 2.76 5.24
C LEU A 108 6.40 2.51 4.38
N ARG A 109 7.53 2.97 4.90
CA ARG A 109 8.84 2.55 4.42
C ARG A 109 9.73 2.18 5.59
N GLU A 110 10.54 1.15 5.42
CA GLU A 110 11.59 0.74 6.36
C GLU A 110 11.08 0.51 7.80
N ALA A 111 9.82 0.11 7.96
CA ALA A 111 9.16 0.00 9.26
C ALA A 111 9.25 1.29 10.12
N ASP A 112 9.37 2.47 9.47
CA ASP A 112 9.51 3.74 10.17
C ASP A 112 8.27 3.99 11.04
N LYS A 113 8.48 4.07 12.35
CA LYS A 113 7.40 4.22 13.36
C LYS A 113 6.29 3.16 13.25
N PHE A 114 6.65 1.94 12.87
CA PHE A 114 5.70 0.83 12.67
C PHE A 114 4.65 0.67 13.79
N ASP A 115 5.11 0.63 15.06
CA ASP A 115 4.22 0.47 16.21
C ASP A 115 3.27 1.68 16.40
N GLU A 116 3.70 2.89 16.03
CA GLU A 116 2.84 4.09 16.04
C GLU A 116 1.72 3.94 15.00
N HIS A 117 2.04 3.51 13.78
CA HIS A 117 1.07 3.32 12.70
C HIS A 117 0.06 2.22 13.04
N ILE A 118 0.52 1.07 13.54
CA ILE A 118 -0.38 0.02 14.08
C ILE A 118 -1.28 0.60 15.18
N GLY A 119 -0.71 1.40 16.08
CA GLY A 119 -1.44 2.07 17.16
C GLY A 119 -2.57 2.97 16.69
N ARG A 120 -2.53 3.47 15.44
CA ARG A 120 -3.62 4.27 14.87
C ARG A 120 -4.88 3.44 14.62
N PHE A 121 -4.76 2.15 14.32
CA PHE A 121 -5.89 1.25 14.04
C PHE A 121 -6.54 0.66 15.31
N LYS A 122 -5.88 0.75 16.47
CA LYS A 122 -6.38 0.23 17.75
C LYS A 122 -7.52 1.08 18.32
N ASP A 123 -8.18 0.55 19.35
CA ASP A 123 -9.11 1.33 20.19
C ASP A 123 -8.43 2.58 20.77
N ASN A 124 -9.13 3.71 20.74
CA ASN A 124 -8.63 5.05 21.02
C ASN A 124 -7.53 5.56 20.08
N GLY A 125 -7.20 4.78 19.05
CA GLY A 125 -6.27 5.13 17.98
C GLY A 125 -6.81 6.27 17.12
N ARG A 126 -5.93 6.83 16.28
CA ARG A 126 -6.30 7.94 15.40
C ARG A 126 -7.34 7.53 14.36
N TYR A 127 -7.32 6.28 13.90
CA TYR A 127 -8.19 5.71 12.87
C TYR A 127 -9.37 4.90 13.41
N GLU A 128 -9.55 4.76 14.73
CA GLU A 128 -10.60 3.89 15.32
C GLU A 128 -11.98 4.02 14.65
N LEU A 129 -12.48 5.26 14.50
CA LEU A 129 -13.79 5.51 13.89
C LEU A 129 -13.85 5.13 12.42
N LEU A 130 -12.74 5.31 11.70
CA LEU A 130 -12.62 5.02 10.29
C LEU A 130 -12.47 3.52 10.04
N SER A 131 -11.64 2.83 10.84
CA SER A 131 -11.44 1.38 10.78
C SER A 131 -12.72 0.57 10.96
N ARG A 132 -13.66 1.07 11.78
CA ARG A 132 -14.98 0.45 11.97
C ARG A 132 -15.89 0.53 10.73
N LYS A 133 -15.59 1.43 9.78
CA LYS A 133 -16.34 1.59 8.54
C LYS A 133 -15.73 0.79 7.40
N PHE A 134 -14.45 0.45 7.50
CA PHE A 134 -13.79 -0.33 6.45
C PHE A 134 -14.34 -1.75 6.41
N THR A 135 -14.64 -2.21 5.21
CA THR A 135 -14.91 -3.63 4.95
C THR A 135 -13.62 -4.45 4.99
N ASP A 136 -12.48 -3.82 4.72
CA ASP A 136 -11.15 -4.42 4.85
C ASP A 136 -10.07 -3.32 4.91
N TYR A 137 -8.92 -3.59 5.49
CA TYR A 137 -7.83 -2.61 5.51
C TYR A 137 -6.46 -3.25 5.68
N CYS A 138 -5.45 -2.60 5.12
CA CYS A 138 -4.09 -3.10 5.12
C CYS A 138 -3.05 -2.01 5.28
N MET A 139 -1.85 -2.46 5.62
CA MET A 139 -0.63 -1.69 5.65
C MET A 139 0.38 -2.32 4.69
N ILE A 140 1.03 -1.50 3.88
CA ILE A 140 2.05 -1.91 2.92
C ILE A 140 3.35 -1.23 3.30
N ASP A 141 4.39 -2.00 3.59
CA ASP A 141 5.69 -1.47 4.00
C ASP A 141 6.76 -1.81 2.96
N PHE A 142 7.40 -0.78 2.44
CA PHE A 142 8.47 -0.90 1.44
C PHE A 142 9.82 -0.93 2.14
N ARG A 143 10.57 -2.04 2.01
CA ARG A 143 11.83 -2.24 2.72
C ARG A 143 12.98 -2.49 1.76
N LYS A 144 14.02 -1.66 1.84
CA LYS A 144 15.22 -1.82 1.03
C LYS A 144 16.12 -2.89 1.64
N VAL A 145 16.57 -3.83 0.82
CA VAL A 145 17.52 -4.88 1.19
C VAL A 145 18.74 -4.86 0.27
N ASN A 146 19.82 -5.54 0.67
CA ASN A 146 20.98 -5.75 -0.18
C ASN A 146 20.92 -7.15 -0.80
N GLY A 147 20.31 -7.24 -1.99
CA GLY A 147 19.97 -8.50 -2.65
C GLY A 147 18.70 -9.11 -2.05
N ASN A 148 18.75 -10.39 -1.69
CA ASN A 148 17.60 -11.08 -1.10
C ASN A 148 17.45 -10.76 0.41
N PRO A 149 16.20 -10.70 0.94
CA PRO A 149 15.94 -10.65 2.37
C PRO A 149 16.67 -11.78 3.10
N LYS A 150 17.35 -11.44 4.18
CA LYS A 150 18.11 -12.38 5.02
C LYS A 150 17.23 -12.93 6.14
N ALA A 151 17.75 -13.92 6.86
CA ALA A 151 17.04 -14.54 7.98
C ALA A 151 16.54 -13.51 9.01
N ASP A 152 17.35 -12.49 9.32
CA ASP A 152 16.98 -11.42 10.26
C ASP A 152 15.83 -10.56 9.70
N ASP A 153 15.86 -10.21 8.41
CA ASP A 153 14.77 -9.46 7.76
C ASP A 153 13.45 -10.24 7.81
N LEU A 154 13.53 -11.55 7.59
CA LEU A 154 12.37 -12.45 7.65
C LEU A 154 11.86 -12.64 9.09
N GLN A 155 12.74 -12.61 10.08
CA GLN A 155 12.33 -12.67 11.48
C GLN A 155 11.61 -11.38 11.88
N ILE A 156 12.15 -10.21 11.51
CA ILE A 156 11.50 -8.92 11.73
C ILE A 156 10.13 -8.88 11.06
N PHE A 157 10.01 -9.34 9.81
CA PHE A 157 8.72 -9.45 9.13
C PHE A 157 7.71 -10.31 9.91
N LYS A 158 8.13 -11.45 10.47
CA LYS A 158 7.25 -12.31 11.27
C LYS A 158 6.79 -11.63 12.55
N ASP A 159 7.69 -10.92 13.22
CA ASP A 159 7.38 -10.20 14.46
C ASP A 159 6.38 -9.05 14.17
N ASP A 160 6.61 -8.32 13.09
CA ASP A 160 5.74 -7.25 12.60
C ASP A 160 4.36 -7.78 12.19
N LEU A 161 4.33 -8.90 11.46
CA LEU A 161 3.10 -9.58 11.08
C LEU A 161 2.30 -10.03 12.32
N ALA A 162 2.97 -10.56 13.35
CA ALA A 162 2.31 -10.95 14.59
C ALA A 162 1.65 -9.75 15.30
N LYS A 163 2.29 -8.57 15.29
CA LYS A 163 1.72 -7.33 15.83
C LYS A 163 0.49 -6.88 15.03
N CYS A 164 0.55 -6.92 13.71
CA CYS A 164 -0.56 -6.58 12.82
C CYS A 164 -1.76 -7.53 13.00
N ASN A 165 -1.50 -8.84 13.09
CA ASN A 165 -2.52 -9.85 13.37
C ASN A 165 -3.22 -9.60 14.72
N GLY A 166 -2.49 -9.12 15.72
CA GLY A 166 -3.05 -8.76 17.03
C GLY A 166 -4.09 -7.62 16.99
N VAL A 167 -4.21 -6.91 15.86
CA VAL A 167 -5.20 -5.83 15.66
C VAL A 167 -6.03 -6.02 14.40
N ASN A 168 -6.04 -7.22 13.79
CA ASN A 168 -6.72 -7.53 12.53
C ASN A 168 -6.31 -6.63 11.34
N LEU A 169 -5.08 -6.10 11.35
CA LEU A 169 -4.52 -5.33 10.25
C LEU A 169 -3.77 -6.26 9.31
N LYS A 170 -4.08 -6.24 8.01
CA LYS A 170 -3.30 -7.00 7.02
C LYS A 170 -1.96 -6.32 6.75
N LEU A 171 -0.89 -7.09 6.69
CA LEU A 171 0.45 -6.58 6.39
C LEU A 171 0.98 -7.15 5.07
N TYR A 172 1.45 -6.25 4.22
CA TYR A 172 2.23 -6.55 3.03
C TYR A 172 3.60 -5.91 3.18
N VAL A 173 4.66 -6.68 2.97
CA VAL A 173 6.03 -6.15 2.95
C VAL A 173 6.62 -6.39 1.58
N LEU A 174 6.92 -5.31 0.86
CA LEU A 174 7.62 -5.38 -0.41
C LEU A 174 9.10 -5.11 -0.16
N PHE A 175 9.90 -6.17 -0.22
CA PHE A 175 11.35 -6.05 -0.24
C PHE A 175 11.84 -5.70 -1.66
N TYR A 176 12.77 -4.77 -1.74
CA TYR A 176 13.42 -4.36 -2.99
C TYR A 176 14.91 -4.12 -2.78
N ASP A 177 15.74 -4.43 -3.77
CA ASP A 177 17.15 -4.07 -3.77
C ASP A 177 17.46 -2.87 -4.68
N GLU A 178 18.74 -2.56 -4.88
CA GLU A 178 19.18 -1.43 -5.72
C GLU A 178 18.76 -1.58 -7.19
N ASP A 179 18.63 -2.83 -7.67
CA ASP A 179 18.23 -3.17 -9.03
C ASP A 179 16.71 -3.38 -9.14
N PHE A 180 15.96 -3.15 -8.06
CA PHE A 180 14.53 -3.43 -7.94
C PHE A 180 14.20 -4.90 -8.26
N ASN A 181 14.99 -5.84 -7.76
CA ASN A 181 14.52 -7.21 -7.60
C ASN A 181 13.52 -7.24 -6.44
N LEU A 182 12.27 -7.58 -6.75
CA LEU A 182 11.14 -7.41 -5.85
C LEU A 182 10.68 -8.73 -5.25
N GLN A 183 10.42 -8.72 -3.94
CA GLN A 183 9.80 -9.85 -3.25
C GLN A 183 8.72 -9.36 -2.31
N LEU A 184 7.48 -9.76 -2.59
CA LEU A 184 6.34 -9.47 -1.75
C LEU A 184 6.15 -10.59 -0.73
N PHE A 185 6.06 -10.19 0.53
CA PHE A 185 5.73 -11.06 1.65
C PHE A 185 4.40 -10.62 2.24
N SER A 186 3.47 -11.55 2.40
CA SER A 186 2.19 -11.32 3.06
C SER A 186 1.75 -12.57 3.79
N TYR A 187 0.70 -12.47 4.60
CA TYR A 187 0.07 -13.64 5.21
C TYR A 187 -1.31 -13.86 4.64
N SER A 188 -1.59 -15.08 4.18
CA SER A 188 -2.95 -15.53 3.90
C SER A 188 -3.28 -16.70 4.82
N ASN A 189 -4.33 -16.53 5.62
CA ASN A 189 -4.89 -17.63 6.40
C ASN A 189 -5.73 -18.52 5.45
N PRO A 190 -5.54 -19.85 5.35
CA PRO A 190 -4.69 -20.76 6.12
C PRO A 190 -3.35 -21.14 5.46
N SER A 191 -3.00 -20.55 4.32
CA SER A 191 -1.84 -20.95 3.49
C SER A 191 -0.47 -20.54 4.07
N GLY A 192 -0.45 -19.74 5.15
CA GLY A 192 0.78 -19.30 5.79
C GLY A 192 1.36 -18.03 5.16
N ILE A 193 2.67 -17.84 5.31
CA ILE A 193 3.39 -16.73 4.66
C ILE A 193 3.43 -17.00 3.16
N GLN A 194 2.87 -16.08 2.38
CA GLN A 194 3.00 -16.07 0.93
C GLN A 194 4.20 -15.24 0.52
N ILE A 195 5.00 -15.80 -0.39
CA ILE A 195 6.14 -15.12 -1.01
C ILE A 195 5.86 -15.09 -2.50
N GLN A 196 5.82 -13.89 -3.06
CA GLN A 196 5.63 -13.70 -4.49
C GLN A 196 6.75 -12.82 -5.04
N GLN A 197 7.43 -13.33 -6.07
CA GLN A 197 8.37 -12.54 -6.84
C GLN A 197 7.58 -11.70 -7.85
N LEU A 198 7.82 -10.39 -7.88
CA LEU A 198 7.23 -9.49 -8.87
C LEU A 198 8.26 -9.29 -9.99
N TYR A 199 7.80 -9.35 -11.24
CA TYR A 199 8.65 -9.40 -12.44
C TYR A 199 9.07 -8.01 -12.94
#